data_AF-A0A0E9MSC9-F1
#
_entry.id   AF-A0A0E9MSC9-F1
#
_cell.length_a   1.000
_cell.length_b   1.000
_cell.length_c   1.000
_cell.angle_alpha   90.00
_cell.angle_beta   90.00
_cell.angle_gamma   90.00
#
_symmetry.space_group_name_H-M   'P 1'
#
loop_
_entity.id
_entity.type
_entity.pdbx_description
1 polymer ?
#
loop_
_entity_poly.entity_id
_entity_poly.type
_entity_poly.pdbx_seq_one_letter_code
_entity_poly.pdbx_strand_id
1 'polypeptide(L)'
;MPPVTWNSIQKQLVGSGLLNKDSVFEIAEDGRLPDDLIVAVKRAELVTGHRLVSSNLSFQDLERLAPLTEFLALNFCGVPDRSGGLTPLTAGSPGGRWSRGNLSVSINPAGANLVNPPGAPATNPTAIIAAAFGLWQTACPFFSFRFVPPGTGEDVRVVFGGTNVDPAFTGAGGVLASAGYPPRGNLQFDFNETWSPTRLLGVCLHEIGHLLGLSHSNNPNGLMYPFATPGVVVDAESREAINALYGWQAQQRLGDRGTSHRAMLATTSSVNFTSRLETLHMVWKGVEGDSGIYHSTLGGNWSPQERVPNVGCSFSPAITTVPVPGSQTLATGLLMAWKGVHDDQGIYWTRNLGFGWEPQRRITGVGTSAAPALANVAGQVRMAWKGVDGDGGIYWSSYDGNEGWSPQANIRGIGTTDSPALVGLNGVLHMFWKGIEGDATAYHSSFDFANDPIWRPQRQIEYFSYETGGGIALAIGTTNALSATQRGNKILLTWKGVEGDQQIWFSLFDGNEFSGQTAVAGVGTSVGPAVADMGGRSFMAWKGVDGDSNIYWSVL
;
A
#
# COMPACT_ATOMS: atom_id res chain seq x y z
N MET A 1 -28.95 9.41 28.47
CA MET A 1 -29.00 8.01 27.99
C MET A 1 -29.36 7.12 29.16
N PRO A 2 -30.13 6.04 28.98
CA PRO A 2 -30.36 5.06 30.04
C PRO A 2 -29.02 4.44 30.48
N PRO A 3 -28.89 4.00 31.75
CA PRO A 3 -27.65 3.40 32.25
C PRO A 3 -27.33 2.09 31.51
N VAL A 4 -26.07 1.92 31.10
CA VAL A 4 -25.58 0.69 30.43
C VAL A 4 -25.57 -0.44 31.46
N THR A 5 -26.25 -1.53 31.14
CA THR A 5 -26.33 -2.75 31.96
C THR A 5 -25.90 -3.96 31.14
N TRP A 6 -25.47 -5.02 31.80
CA TRP A 6 -25.17 -6.27 31.09
C TRP A 6 -26.39 -6.84 30.35
N ASN A 7 -27.59 -6.60 30.85
CA ASN A 7 -28.82 -6.98 30.16
C ASN A 7 -29.04 -6.13 28.89
N SER A 8 -28.75 -4.82 28.93
CA SER A 8 -28.81 -3.99 27.72
C SER A 8 -27.73 -4.36 26.70
N ILE A 9 -26.52 -4.71 27.14
CA ILE A 9 -25.46 -5.22 26.25
C ILE A 9 -25.88 -6.53 25.60
N GLN A 10 -26.38 -7.51 26.37
CA GLN A 10 -26.85 -8.79 25.82
C GLN A 10 -27.99 -8.59 24.82
N LYS A 11 -28.98 -7.73 25.14
CA LYS A 11 -30.07 -7.40 24.21
C LYS A 11 -29.56 -6.81 22.90
N GLN A 12 -28.55 -5.95 22.96
CA GLN A 12 -27.95 -5.39 21.76
C GLN A 12 -27.12 -6.42 21.00
N LEU A 13 -26.32 -7.24 21.67
CA LEU A 13 -25.60 -8.34 21.01
C LEU A 13 -26.56 -9.32 20.31
N VAL A 14 -27.73 -9.58 20.90
CA VAL A 14 -28.81 -10.35 20.27
C VAL A 14 -29.41 -9.59 19.08
N GLY A 15 -29.71 -8.30 19.25
CA GLY A 15 -30.23 -7.45 18.17
C GLY A 15 -29.25 -7.25 17.01
N SER A 16 -27.94 -7.36 17.26
CA SER A 16 -26.87 -7.28 16.27
C SER A 16 -26.43 -8.65 15.73
N GLY A 17 -27.06 -9.73 16.19
CA GLY A 17 -26.75 -11.11 15.80
C GLY A 17 -25.40 -11.68 16.23
N LEU A 18 -24.74 -11.03 17.19
CA LEU A 18 -23.46 -11.48 17.77
C LEU A 18 -23.66 -12.45 18.94
N LEU A 19 -24.86 -12.50 19.52
CA LEU A 19 -25.27 -13.44 20.55
C LEU A 19 -26.59 -14.10 20.15
N ASN A 20 -26.72 -15.41 20.33
CA ASN A 20 -27.97 -16.10 20.04
C ASN A 20 -29.06 -15.63 21.03
N LYS A 21 -30.29 -15.39 20.54
CA LYS A 21 -31.45 -15.02 21.37
C LYS A 21 -31.76 -16.05 22.47
N ASP A 22 -31.44 -17.33 22.23
CA ASP A 22 -31.63 -18.41 23.19
C ASP A 22 -30.47 -18.51 24.20
N SER A 23 -29.41 -17.72 24.01
CA SER A 23 -28.21 -17.61 24.84
C SER A 23 -28.18 -16.27 25.61
N VAL A 24 -29.35 -15.76 26.04
CA VAL A 24 -29.40 -14.62 26.97
C VAL A 24 -29.27 -15.16 28.39
N PHE A 25 -28.29 -14.66 29.13
CA PHE A 25 -27.92 -15.14 30.45
C PHE A 25 -28.34 -14.18 31.56
N GLU A 26 -28.88 -14.74 32.65
CA GLU A 26 -28.87 -14.05 33.93
C GLU A 26 -27.43 -14.04 34.45
N ILE A 27 -26.89 -12.85 34.72
CA ILE A 27 -25.56 -12.74 35.29
C ILE A 27 -25.67 -12.94 36.79
N ALA A 28 -25.05 -14.01 37.27
CA ALA A 28 -25.07 -14.38 38.67
C ALA A 28 -24.43 -13.30 39.56
N GLU A 29 -24.87 -13.24 40.82
CA GLU A 29 -24.35 -12.28 41.82
C GLU A 29 -22.85 -12.43 42.11
N ASP A 30 -22.23 -13.53 41.66
CA ASP A 30 -20.80 -13.79 41.79
C ASP A 30 -19.92 -12.98 40.80
N GLY A 31 -20.54 -12.27 39.85
CA GLY A 31 -19.86 -11.41 38.89
C GLY A 31 -19.09 -12.17 37.80
N ARG A 32 -19.38 -13.45 37.57
CA ARG A 32 -18.74 -14.24 36.50
C ARG A 32 -19.54 -14.15 35.20
N LEU A 33 -18.87 -13.79 34.10
CA LEU A 33 -19.48 -13.71 32.78
C LEU A 33 -19.48 -15.09 32.09
N PRO A 34 -20.58 -15.53 31.46
CA PRO A 34 -20.62 -16.73 30.63
C PRO A 34 -19.67 -16.65 29.43
N ASP A 35 -19.07 -17.79 29.03
CA ASP A 35 -18.09 -17.83 27.95
C ASP A 35 -18.65 -17.34 26.61
N ASP A 36 -19.89 -17.72 26.28
CA ASP A 36 -20.57 -17.26 25.05
C ASP A 36 -20.76 -15.74 25.04
N LEU A 37 -21.05 -15.14 26.20
CA LEU A 37 -21.15 -13.68 26.33
C LEU A 37 -19.78 -13.01 26.16
N ILE A 38 -18.72 -13.60 26.72
CA ILE A 38 -17.34 -13.11 26.54
C ILE A 38 -16.95 -13.16 25.07
N VAL A 39 -17.25 -14.26 24.38
CA VAL A 39 -16.98 -14.42 22.94
C VAL A 39 -17.78 -13.42 22.12
N ALA A 40 -19.07 -13.21 22.44
CA ALA A 40 -19.92 -12.24 21.75
C ALA A 40 -19.42 -10.80 21.92
N VAL A 41 -19.02 -10.40 23.13
CA VAL A 41 -18.43 -9.07 23.39
C VAL A 41 -17.11 -8.91 22.65
N LYS A 42 -16.22 -9.90 22.68
CA LYS A 42 -14.95 -9.84 21.93
C LYS A 42 -15.17 -9.77 20.42
N ARG A 43 -16.17 -10.48 19.91
CA ARG A 43 -16.61 -10.34 18.51
C ARG A 43 -17.12 -8.94 18.23
N ALA A 44 -17.93 -8.39 19.13
CA ALA A 44 -18.45 -7.03 19.02
C ALA A 44 -17.32 -6.00 18.98
N GLU A 45 -16.32 -6.09 19.84
CA GLU A 45 -15.12 -5.24 19.80
C GLU A 45 -14.35 -5.38 18.49
N LEU A 46 -14.28 -6.60 17.95
CA LEU A 46 -13.60 -6.88 16.69
C LEU A 46 -14.36 -6.31 15.49
N VAL A 47 -15.67 -6.52 15.39
CA VAL A 47 -16.48 -5.97 14.28
C VAL A 47 -16.67 -4.46 14.39
N THR A 48 -16.63 -3.91 15.61
CA THR A 48 -16.75 -2.47 15.83
C THR A 48 -15.40 -1.74 15.74
N GLY A 49 -14.27 -2.45 15.72
CA GLY A 49 -12.93 -1.86 15.75
C GLY A 49 -12.52 -1.27 17.10
N HIS A 50 -13.38 -1.38 18.12
CA HIS A 50 -13.17 -0.80 19.44
C HIS A 50 -12.77 -1.88 20.46
N ARG A 51 -11.46 -2.07 20.66
CA ARG A 51 -10.94 -2.84 21.81
C ARG A 51 -11.01 -2.00 23.08
N LEU A 52 -12.11 -2.11 23.80
CA LEU A 52 -12.42 -1.35 25.01
C LEU A 52 -11.96 -2.09 26.26
N VAL A 53 -11.81 -3.41 26.18
CA VAL A 53 -11.40 -4.26 27.30
C VAL A 53 -10.15 -5.08 26.99
N SER A 54 -9.43 -5.45 28.06
CA SER A 54 -8.26 -6.32 27.94
C SER A 54 -8.67 -7.75 27.57
N SER A 55 -7.69 -8.62 27.31
CA SER A 55 -7.94 -10.03 26.97
C SER A 55 -8.79 -10.79 28.01
N ASN A 56 -8.80 -10.32 29.26
CA ASN A 56 -9.61 -10.86 30.35
C ASN A 56 -10.77 -9.91 30.65
N LEU A 57 -11.88 -10.05 29.90
CA LEU A 57 -13.12 -9.34 30.16
C LEU A 57 -13.71 -9.77 31.51
N SER A 58 -14.05 -8.79 32.35
CA SER A 58 -14.65 -9.00 33.67
C SER A 58 -15.96 -8.24 33.82
N PHE A 59 -16.74 -8.57 34.85
CA PHE A 59 -17.98 -7.88 35.16
C PHE A 59 -17.80 -6.37 35.45
N GLN A 60 -16.61 -5.96 35.91
CA GLN A 60 -16.27 -4.58 36.23
C GLN A 60 -16.05 -3.71 34.97
N ASP A 61 -15.89 -4.32 33.80
CA ASP A 61 -15.63 -3.60 32.57
C ASP A 61 -16.88 -2.99 31.92
N LEU A 62 -18.05 -3.10 32.57
CA LEU A 62 -19.34 -2.66 32.04
C LEU A 62 -19.34 -1.20 31.54
N GLU A 63 -18.74 -0.26 32.28
CA GLU A 63 -18.66 1.13 31.84
C GLU A 63 -17.74 1.33 30.64
N ARG A 64 -16.68 0.52 30.52
CA ARG A 64 -15.78 0.55 29.35
C ARG A 64 -16.48 0.08 28.08
N LEU A 65 -17.48 -0.80 28.22
CA LEU A 65 -18.29 -1.30 27.11
C LEU A 65 -19.43 -0.33 26.73
N ALA A 66 -19.63 0.79 27.43
CA ALA A 66 -20.69 1.73 27.09
C ALA A 66 -20.64 2.21 25.62
N PRO A 67 -19.48 2.53 25.02
CA PRO A 67 -19.40 2.90 23.61
C PRO A 67 -19.89 1.80 22.64
N LEU A 68 -19.65 0.51 22.93
CA LEU A 68 -20.14 -0.60 22.09
C LEU A 68 -21.66 -0.54 21.91
N THR A 69 -22.38 -0.06 22.92
CA THR A 69 -23.84 -0.01 22.86
C THR A 69 -24.38 0.98 21.83
N GLU A 70 -23.62 2.02 21.51
CA GLU A 70 -23.97 2.98 20.47
C GLU A 70 -23.70 2.39 19.08
N PHE A 71 -22.58 1.67 18.90
CA PHE A 71 -22.21 1.05 17.63
C PHE A 71 -23.07 -0.16 17.27
N LEU A 72 -23.40 -1.02 18.25
CA LEU A 72 -24.25 -2.19 18.04
C LEU A 72 -25.71 -1.84 17.74
N ALA A 73 -26.14 -0.61 18.06
CA ALA A 73 -27.44 -0.11 17.67
C ALA A 73 -27.51 0.33 16.20
N LEU A 74 -26.36 0.42 15.51
CA LEU A 74 -26.29 0.75 14.09
C LEU A 74 -26.41 -0.52 13.24
N ASN A 75 -26.75 -0.33 11.97
CA ASN A 75 -26.55 -1.35 10.96
C ASN A 75 -25.08 -1.31 10.51
N PHE A 76 -24.45 -2.47 10.33
CA PHE A 76 -23.03 -2.55 10.00
C PHE A 76 -22.67 -3.74 9.12
N CYS A 77 -21.48 -3.66 8.53
CA CYS A 77 -20.84 -4.73 7.77
C CYS A 77 -20.38 -5.86 8.68
N GLY A 78 -20.64 -7.12 8.30
CA GLY A 78 -20.26 -8.31 9.07
C GLY A 78 -18.78 -8.68 8.97
N VAL A 79 -18.02 -8.01 8.11
CA VAL A 79 -16.58 -8.22 7.98
C VAL A 79 -15.89 -7.62 9.22
N PRO A 80 -15.07 -8.38 9.97
CA PRO A 80 -14.43 -7.87 11.18
C PRO A 80 -13.52 -6.67 10.88
N ASP A 81 -13.62 -5.62 11.70
CA ASP A 81 -12.78 -4.45 11.58
C ASP A 81 -11.34 -4.78 11.99
N ARG A 82 -10.39 -4.21 11.24
CA ARG A 82 -8.96 -4.43 11.39
C ARG A 82 -8.36 -3.04 11.52
N SER A 83 -8.13 -2.61 12.77
CA SER A 83 -7.59 -1.30 13.15
C SER A 83 -6.60 -0.73 12.11
N GLY A 84 -6.86 0.48 11.58
CA GLY A 84 -5.91 1.17 10.68
C GLY A 84 -6.50 2.11 9.63
N GLY A 85 -7.83 2.18 9.44
CA GLY A 85 -8.45 2.99 8.38
C GLY A 85 -8.37 2.36 6.99
N LEU A 86 -8.81 3.07 5.94
CA LEU A 86 -8.95 2.48 4.60
C LEU A 86 -7.59 2.13 4.04
N THR A 87 -7.29 0.84 4.07
CA THR A 87 -6.07 0.28 3.56
C THR A 87 -6.44 -0.80 2.55
N PRO A 88 -5.73 -0.85 1.42
CA PRO A 88 -5.49 -2.12 0.73
C PRO A 88 -5.18 -3.21 1.75
N LEU A 89 -6.01 -4.23 1.90
CA LEU A 89 -5.66 -5.37 2.74
C LEU A 89 -4.68 -6.26 2.00
N THR A 90 -3.41 -5.89 2.16
CA THR A 90 -2.28 -6.80 1.92
C THR A 90 -1.66 -7.28 3.23
N ALA A 91 -2.44 -7.14 4.31
CA ALA A 91 -2.22 -7.66 5.65
C ALA A 91 -2.32 -9.21 5.70
N GLY A 92 -1.34 -9.91 5.12
CA GLY A 92 -1.19 -11.37 5.17
C GLY A 92 -0.71 -11.99 3.86
N SER A 93 -0.26 -13.24 3.91
CA SER A 93 0.13 -14.12 2.78
C SER A 93 -0.93 -14.13 1.64
N PRO A 94 -0.76 -14.77 0.46
CA PRO A 94 -1.42 -14.42 -0.81
C PRO A 94 -2.97 -14.45 -0.90
N GLY A 95 -3.71 -14.61 0.21
CA GLY A 95 -5.16 -14.50 0.35
C GLY A 95 -5.71 -13.12 0.74
N GLY A 96 -5.11 -12.02 0.27
CA GLY A 96 -5.70 -10.68 0.35
C GLY A 96 -6.06 -10.07 -1.01
N ARG A 97 -5.70 -10.76 -2.10
CA ARG A 97 -5.76 -10.23 -3.46
C ARG A 97 -6.11 -11.31 -4.48
N TRP A 98 -6.85 -10.95 -5.53
CA TRP A 98 -7.04 -11.82 -6.69
C TRP A 98 -5.77 -11.86 -7.55
N SER A 99 -5.35 -13.06 -7.99
CA SER A 99 -4.22 -13.22 -8.91
C SER A 99 -4.56 -12.82 -10.35
N ARG A 100 -5.86 -12.68 -10.68
CA ARG A 100 -6.38 -12.32 -12.00
C ARG A 100 -7.57 -11.36 -11.87
N GLY A 101 -7.80 -10.58 -12.92
CA GLY A 101 -8.91 -9.62 -12.96
C GLY A 101 -10.18 -10.13 -13.65
N ASN A 102 -10.10 -11.18 -14.47
CA ASN A 102 -11.27 -11.80 -15.08
C ASN A 102 -11.89 -12.80 -14.09
N LEU A 103 -13.00 -12.41 -13.48
CA LEU A 103 -13.69 -13.17 -12.44
C LEU A 103 -15.11 -13.53 -12.90
N SER A 104 -15.48 -14.79 -12.73
CA SER A 104 -16.85 -15.26 -12.93
C SER A 104 -17.70 -15.04 -11.68
N VAL A 105 -18.90 -14.49 -11.86
CA VAL A 105 -19.80 -14.12 -10.76
C VAL A 105 -21.14 -14.83 -10.92
N SER A 106 -21.59 -15.55 -9.90
CA SER A 106 -22.97 -16.06 -9.84
C SER A 106 -23.79 -15.22 -8.87
N ILE A 107 -25.06 -14.95 -9.22
CA ILE A 107 -26.01 -14.24 -8.37
C ILE A 107 -27.24 -15.11 -8.17
N ASN A 108 -27.50 -15.49 -6.93
CA ASN A 108 -28.76 -16.10 -6.53
C ASN A 108 -29.61 -15.09 -5.74
N PRO A 109 -30.63 -14.47 -6.36
CA PRO A 109 -31.46 -13.45 -5.71
C PRO A 109 -32.55 -14.05 -4.80
N ALA A 110 -32.64 -15.37 -4.67
CA ALA A 110 -33.64 -16.01 -3.82
C ALA A 110 -33.48 -15.57 -2.36
N GLY A 111 -34.55 -15.05 -1.75
CA GLY A 111 -34.54 -14.49 -0.40
C GLY A 111 -34.30 -12.98 -0.34
N ALA A 112 -34.01 -12.32 -1.46
CA ALA A 112 -33.90 -10.87 -1.50
C ALA A 112 -35.29 -10.21 -1.36
N ASN A 113 -35.65 -9.80 -0.14
CA ASN A 113 -36.87 -9.06 0.16
C ASN A 113 -36.77 -7.59 -0.30
N LEU A 114 -36.76 -7.39 -1.63
CA LEU A 114 -36.62 -6.08 -2.28
C LEU A 114 -37.98 -5.37 -2.43
N VAL A 115 -38.06 -4.15 -1.91
CA VAL A 115 -39.23 -3.26 -2.01
C VAL A 115 -38.90 -2.08 -2.91
N ASN A 116 -39.55 -2.00 -4.07
CA ASN A 116 -39.40 -0.88 -5.00
C ASN A 116 -40.27 0.31 -4.57
N PRO A 117 -39.78 1.57 -4.73
CA PRO A 117 -40.59 2.75 -4.45
C PRO A 117 -41.86 2.83 -5.33
N PRO A 118 -42.99 3.32 -4.81
CA PRO A 118 -44.20 3.50 -5.60
C PRO A 118 -43.96 4.39 -6.82
N GLY A 119 -44.38 3.93 -8.01
CA GLY A 119 -44.26 4.70 -9.26
C GLY A 119 -42.88 4.68 -9.93
N ALA A 120 -41.87 4.07 -9.32
CA ALA A 120 -40.56 3.86 -9.95
C ALA A 120 -40.58 2.62 -10.88
N PRO A 121 -39.74 2.59 -11.94
CA PRO A 121 -39.53 1.38 -12.73
C PRO A 121 -39.09 0.22 -11.82
N ALA A 122 -39.73 -0.94 -11.97
CA ALA A 122 -39.38 -2.11 -11.18
C ALA A 122 -37.93 -2.53 -11.47
N THR A 123 -37.10 -2.56 -10.43
CA THR A 123 -35.75 -3.15 -10.48
C THR A 123 -35.74 -4.48 -9.75
N ASN A 124 -34.82 -5.37 -10.13
CA ASN A 124 -34.62 -6.64 -9.47
C ASN A 124 -33.23 -6.68 -8.79
N PRO A 125 -33.04 -7.54 -7.76
CA PRO A 125 -31.78 -7.63 -7.03
C PRO A 125 -30.58 -7.94 -7.93
N THR A 126 -30.75 -8.83 -8.91
CA THR A 126 -29.68 -9.22 -9.85
C THR A 126 -29.14 -8.02 -10.63
N ALA A 127 -30.01 -7.16 -11.14
CA ALA A 127 -29.62 -5.97 -11.89
C ALA A 127 -28.88 -4.95 -11.01
N ILE A 128 -29.31 -4.77 -9.76
CA ILE A 128 -28.67 -3.87 -8.79
C ILE A 128 -27.27 -4.35 -8.43
N ILE A 129 -27.13 -5.65 -8.13
CA ILE A 129 -25.84 -6.27 -7.79
C ILE A 129 -24.90 -6.21 -8.99
N ALA A 130 -25.39 -6.52 -10.21
CA ALA A 130 -24.58 -6.42 -11.42
C ALA A 130 -24.10 -4.97 -11.70
N ALA A 131 -24.94 -3.97 -11.40
CA ALA A 131 -24.54 -2.57 -11.50
C ALA A 131 -23.43 -2.20 -10.50
N ALA A 132 -23.46 -2.75 -9.27
CA ALA A 132 -22.40 -2.55 -8.28
C ALA A 132 -21.05 -3.10 -8.77
N PHE A 133 -21.02 -4.29 -9.37
CA PHE A 133 -19.81 -4.83 -10.02
C PHE A 133 -19.34 -3.94 -11.18
N GLY A 134 -20.27 -3.38 -11.97
CA GLY A 134 -19.95 -2.45 -13.06
C GLY A 134 -19.29 -1.15 -12.56
N LEU A 135 -19.71 -0.64 -11.41
CA LEU A 135 -19.09 0.54 -10.77
C LEU A 135 -17.66 0.24 -10.30
N TRP A 136 -17.41 -0.93 -9.71
CA TRP A 136 -16.05 -1.35 -9.35
C TRP A 136 -15.17 -1.61 -10.56
N GLN A 137 -15.69 -2.24 -11.62
CA GLN A 137 -14.99 -2.41 -12.89
C GLN A 137 -14.62 -1.05 -13.53
N THR A 138 -15.48 -0.04 -13.38
CA THR A 138 -15.17 1.33 -13.83
C THR A 138 -14.09 1.98 -12.96
N ALA A 139 -14.12 1.75 -11.64
CA ALA A 139 -13.13 2.29 -10.71
C ALA A 139 -11.74 1.64 -10.84
N CYS A 140 -11.69 0.36 -11.25
CA CYS A 140 -10.45 -0.38 -11.46
C CYS A 140 -10.55 -1.28 -12.72
N PRO A 141 -10.07 -0.81 -13.88
CA PRO A 141 -10.17 -1.54 -15.16
C PRO A 141 -9.38 -2.86 -15.23
N PHE A 142 -8.60 -3.20 -14.19
CA PHE A 142 -7.99 -4.52 -14.06
C PHE A 142 -9.07 -5.62 -14.02
N PHE A 143 -10.22 -5.34 -13.42
CA PHE A 143 -11.29 -6.32 -13.27
C PHE A 143 -12.23 -6.37 -14.47
N SER A 144 -12.66 -7.57 -14.81
CA SER A 144 -13.79 -7.84 -15.68
C SER A 144 -14.65 -8.93 -15.05
N PHE A 145 -15.95 -8.67 -14.94
CA PHE A 145 -16.88 -9.59 -14.27
C PHE A 145 -17.77 -10.28 -15.30
N ARG A 146 -17.69 -11.61 -15.34
CA ARG A 146 -18.53 -12.46 -16.21
C ARG A 146 -19.61 -13.13 -15.40
N PHE A 147 -20.87 -12.73 -15.60
CA PHE A 147 -21.99 -13.36 -14.91
C PHE A 147 -22.29 -14.75 -15.47
N VAL A 148 -22.37 -15.75 -14.57
CA VAL A 148 -22.63 -17.15 -14.89
C VAL A 148 -23.74 -17.73 -14.00
N PRO A 149 -24.43 -18.81 -14.41
CA PRO A 149 -25.40 -19.48 -13.55
C PRO A 149 -24.76 -19.99 -12.24
N PRO A 150 -25.50 -19.99 -11.11
CA PRO A 150 -25.00 -20.55 -9.84
C PRO A 150 -24.61 -22.03 -9.95
N GLY A 151 -23.55 -22.43 -9.25
CA GLY A 151 -23.10 -23.83 -9.19
C GLY A 151 -22.27 -24.28 -10.41
N THR A 152 -21.68 -23.34 -11.15
CA THR A 152 -20.87 -23.62 -12.34
C THR A 152 -19.36 -23.57 -12.06
N GLY A 153 -18.96 -23.45 -10.80
CA GLY A 153 -17.56 -23.27 -10.41
C GLY A 153 -17.14 -21.81 -10.49
N GLU A 154 -18.04 -20.90 -10.13
CA GLU A 154 -17.83 -19.45 -10.11
C GLU A 154 -16.70 -19.02 -9.16
N ASP A 155 -16.00 -17.93 -9.52
CA ASP A 155 -15.00 -17.30 -8.65
C ASP A 155 -15.67 -16.53 -7.50
N VAL A 156 -16.82 -15.91 -7.79
CA VAL A 156 -17.60 -15.13 -6.83
C VAL A 156 -19.03 -15.63 -6.77
N ARG A 157 -19.51 -15.97 -5.57
CA ARG A 157 -20.86 -16.43 -5.30
C ARG A 157 -21.62 -15.41 -4.45
N VAL A 158 -22.67 -14.83 -5.03
CA VAL A 158 -23.56 -13.88 -4.36
C VAL A 158 -24.86 -14.55 -3.93
N VAL A 159 -25.20 -14.50 -2.64
CA VAL A 159 -26.41 -15.12 -2.08
C VAL A 159 -27.10 -14.28 -1.02
N PHE A 160 -28.40 -14.53 -0.82
CA PHE A 160 -29.16 -14.11 0.35
C PHE A 160 -29.43 -15.33 1.24
N GLY A 161 -29.25 -15.20 2.54
CA GLY A 161 -29.48 -16.30 3.49
C GLY A 161 -29.50 -15.83 4.93
N GLY A 162 -29.64 -16.77 5.87
CA GLY A 162 -29.60 -16.51 7.31
C GLY A 162 -28.38 -17.16 7.96
N THR A 163 -28.55 -17.68 9.16
CA THR A 163 -27.49 -18.36 9.94
C THR A 163 -26.80 -19.54 9.23
N ASN A 164 -27.42 -20.08 8.17
CA ASN A 164 -26.86 -21.12 7.33
C ASN A 164 -25.77 -20.64 6.36
N VAL A 165 -25.69 -19.34 6.08
CA VAL A 165 -24.65 -18.73 5.21
C VAL A 165 -23.68 -17.89 6.04
N ASP A 166 -24.19 -17.14 7.01
CA ASP A 166 -23.38 -16.40 7.99
C ASP A 166 -24.05 -16.50 9.37
N PRO A 167 -23.36 -17.05 10.39
CA PRO A 167 -23.92 -17.17 11.74
C PRO A 167 -24.40 -15.85 12.36
N ALA A 168 -23.94 -14.70 11.86
CA ALA A 168 -24.36 -13.39 12.34
C ALA A 168 -25.73 -12.91 11.78
N PHE A 169 -26.27 -13.56 10.75
CA PHE A 169 -27.54 -13.21 10.13
C PHE A 169 -28.73 -13.79 10.92
N THR A 170 -28.93 -13.30 12.14
CA THR A 170 -29.92 -13.83 13.09
C THR A 170 -31.26 -13.09 13.08
N GLY A 171 -31.39 -11.98 12.35
CA GLY A 171 -32.60 -11.15 12.29
C GLY A 171 -32.35 -9.79 11.64
N ALA A 172 -33.43 -9.04 11.40
CA ALA A 172 -33.32 -7.69 10.82
C ALA A 172 -32.68 -6.69 11.80
N GLY A 173 -31.79 -5.84 11.28
CA GLY A 173 -30.93 -4.94 12.03
C GLY A 173 -29.54 -5.56 12.30
N GLY A 174 -28.55 -4.72 12.60
CA GLY A 174 -27.19 -5.19 12.89
C GLY A 174 -26.41 -5.55 11.63
N VAL A 175 -25.99 -6.81 11.49
CA VAL A 175 -25.17 -7.27 10.36
C VAL A 175 -26.01 -7.39 9.10
N LEU A 176 -25.78 -6.50 8.12
CA LEU A 176 -26.55 -6.46 6.88
C LEU A 176 -26.08 -7.47 5.83
N ALA A 177 -24.77 -7.64 5.77
CA ALA A 177 -24.08 -8.42 4.75
C ALA A 177 -22.67 -8.75 5.21
N SER A 178 -22.02 -9.68 4.52
CA SER A 178 -20.62 -10.01 4.72
C SER A 178 -19.98 -10.48 3.42
N ALA A 179 -18.68 -10.21 3.29
CA ALA A 179 -17.86 -10.70 2.19
C ALA A 179 -16.59 -11.39 2.68
N GLY A 180 -16.16 -12.39 1.93
CA GLY A 180 -14.83 -12.98 2.10
C GLY A 180 -13.80 -12.27 1.27
N TYR A 181 -12.68 -11.92 1.90
CA TYR A 181 -11.49 -11.45 1.20
C TYR A 181 -11.02 -12.45 0.12
N PRO A 182 -10.40 -11.98 -0.97
CA PRO A 182 -9.87 -12.85 -2.01
C PRO A 182 -8.99 -13.98 -1.44
N PRO A 183 -8.97 -15.19 -2.01
CA PRO A 183 -9.76 -15.65 -3.13
C PRO A 183 -11.07 -16.33 -2.70
N ARG A 184 -11.58 -16.10 -1.47
CA ARG A 184 -12.73 -16.85 -0.94
C ARG A 184 -14.00 -16.68 -1.78
N GLY A 185 -14.22 -15.48 -2.31
CA GLY A 185 -15.25 -15.27 -3.34
C GLY A 185 -16.70 -15.29 -2.84
N ASN A 186 -16.97 -15.29 -1.54
CA ASN A 186 -18.34 -15.26 -1.02
C ASN A 186 -18.79 -13.82 -0.75
N LEU A 187 -19.99 -13.48 -1.21
CA LEU A 187 -20.68 -12.22 -0.90
C LEU A 187 -22.11 -12.55 -0.48
N GLN A 188 -22.49 -12.18 0.74
CA GLN A 188 -23.66 -12.72 1.42
C GLN A 188 -24.47 -11.59 2.02
N PHE A 189 -25.78 -11.62 1.82
CA PHE A 189 -26.72 -10.65 2.39
C PHE A 189 -27.69 -11.34 3.35
N ASP A 190 -28.06 -10.66 4.42
CA ASP A 190 -29.12 -11.15 5.31
C ASP A 190 -30.48 -11.08 4.60
N PHE A 191 -31.12 -12.24 4.46
CA PHE A 191 -32.47 -12.38 3.91
C PHE A 191 -33.58 -11.86 4.84
N ASN A 192 -33.30 -11.64 6.13
CA ASN A 192 -34.24 -11.04 7.08
C ASN A 192 -34.42 -9.53 6.85
N GLU A 193 -33.48 -8.89 6.13
CA GLU A 193 -33.54 -7.45 5.84
C GLU A 193 -34.61 -7.09 4.81
N THR A 194 -35.18 -5.89 4.96
CA THR A 194 -35.96 -5.27 3.88
C THR A 194 -35.05 -4.35 3.08
N TRP A 195 -34.93 -4.64 1.78
CA TRP A 195 -34.03 -3.94 0.88
C TRP A 195 -34.78 -2.90 0.06
N SER A 196 -34.26 -1.68 -0.01
CA SER A 196 -34.59 -0.74 -1.09
C SER A 196 -33.51 -0.82 -2.18
N PRO A 197 -33.77 -0.42 -3.43
CA PRO A 197 -32.76 -0.43 -4.47
C PRO A 197 -31.47 0.31 -4.09
N THR A 198 -31.60 1.47 -3.47
CA THR A 198 -30.47 2.29 -3.00
C THR A 198 -29.69 1.61 -1.88
N ARG A 199 -30.38 1.04 -0.89
CA ARG A 199 -29.73 0.36 0.25
C ARG A 199 -28.98 -0.89 -0.21
N LEU A 200 -29.60 -1.70 -1.08
CA LEU A 200 -28.94 -2.88 -1.64
C LEU A 200 -27.71 -2.50 -2.47
N LEU A 201 -27.81 -1.45 -3.29
CA LEU A 201 -26.67 -0.96 -4.08
C LEU A 201 -25.51 -0.50 -3.19
N GLY A 202 -25.78 0.33 -2.18
CA GLY A 202 -24.74 0.83 -1.27
C GLY A 202 -24.06 -0.28 -0.49
N VAL A 203 -24.83 -1.17 0.14
CA VAL A 203 -24.27 -2.32 0.87
C VAL A 203 -23.51 -3.26 -0.08
N CYS A 204 -24.06 -3.55 -1.26
CA CYS A 204 -23.36 -4.38 -2.24
C CYS A 204 -22.04 -3.74 -2.71
N LEU A 205 -21.98 -2.42 -2.90
CA LEU A 205 -20.75 -1.73 -3.25
C LEU A 205 -19.69 -1.87 -2.14
N HIS A 206 -20.09 -1.71 -0.89
CA HIS A 206 -19.22 -1.89 0.27
C HIS A 206 -18.65 -3.32 0.33
N GLU A 207 -19.53 -4.32 0.27
CA GLU A 207 -19.11 -5.73 0.34
C GLU A 207 -18.23 -6.15 -0.85
N ILE A 208 -18.47 -5.62 -2.05
CA ILE A 208 -17.58 -5.84 -3.19
C ILE A 208 -16.19 -5.24 -2.90
N GLY A 209 -16.08 -4.13 -2.17
CA GLY A 209 -14.78 -3.60 -1.74
C GLY A 209 -13.95 -4.62 -0.95
N HIS A 210 -14.57 -5.29 0.04
CA HIS A 210 -13.95 -6.39 0.77
C HIS A 210 -13.62 -7.59 -0.11
N LEU A 211 -14.57 -8.00 -0.97
CA LEU A 211 -14.40 -9.07 -1.95
C LEU A 211 -13.19 -8.82 -2.87
N LEU A 212 -12.85 -7.55 -3.13
CA LEU A 212 -11.70 -7.16 -3.95
C LEU A 212 -10.42 -6.90 -3.14
N GLY A 213 -10.50 -6.87 -1.80
CA GLY A 213 -9.33 -6.75 -0.92
C GLY A 213 -9.19 -5.43 -0.17
N LEU A 214 -10.25 -4.64 0.00
CA LEU A 214 -10.20 -3.39 0.78
C LEU A 214 -10.64 -3.59 2.24
N SER A 215 -9.97 -2.96 3.21
CA SER A 215 -10.46 -2.89 4.60
C SER A 215 -11.60 -1.88 4.75
N HIS A 216 -12.09 -1.76 5.97
CA HIS A 216 -12.91 -0.62 6.37
C HIS A 216 -12.13 0.69 6.32
N SER A 217 -12.86 1.78 6.06
CA SER A 217 -12.40 3.16 6.18
C SER A 217 -12.72 3.73 7.55
N ASN A 218 -11.86 4.64 8.04
CA ASN A 218 -12.15 5.47 9.21
C ASN A 218 -12.95 6.73 8.86
N ASN A 219 -13.17 7.02 7.58
CA ASN A 219 -13.93 8.17 7.12
C ASN A 219 -15.44 7.87 7.24
N PRO A 220 -16.21 8.54 8.13
CA PRO A 220 -17.63 8.28 8.31
C PRO A 220 -18.49 8.52 7.06
N ASN A 221 -17.96 9.24 6.08
CA ASN A 221 -18.62 9.53 4.81
C ASN A 221 -18.10 8.66 3.63
N GLY A 222 -17.16 7.75 3.89
CA GLY A 222 -16.57 6.87 2.87
C GLY A 222 -17.44 5.65 2.55
N LEU A 223 -17.31 5.09 1.34
CA LEU A 223 -18.02 3.88 0.94
C LEU A 223 -17.68 2.70 1.87
N MET A 224 -16.40 2.56 2.20
CA MET A 224 -15.90 1.47 3.04
C MET A 224 -16.07 1.73 4.55
N TYR A 225 -16.85 2.73 4.96
CA TYR A 225 -17.15 2.95 6.38
C TYR A 225 -18.09 1.85 6.93
N PRO A 226 -17.75 1.19 8.05
CA PRO A 226 -18.49 0.02 8.54
C PRO A 226 -19.90 0.31 9.08
N PHE A 227 -20.17 1.51 9.60
CA PHE A 227 -21.33 1.79 10.47
C PHE A 227 -22.35 2.78 9.89
N ALA A 228 -22.66 2.67 8.60
CA ALA A 228 -23.69 3.51 7.98
C ALA A 228 -24.34 2.80 6.80
N THR A 229 -25.47 3.35 6.32
CA THR A 229 -25.93 3.00 4.97
C THR A 229 -24.93 3.60 3.98
N PRO A 230 -24.19 2.79 3.20
CA PRO A 230 -23.13 3.33 2.37
C PRO A 230 -23.69 4.17 1.22
N GLY A 231 -22.85 5.11 0.74
CA GLY A 231 -23.13 5.82 -0.51
C GLY A 231 -23.22 4.86 -1.70
N VAL A 232 -23.84 5.31 -2.80
CA VAL A 232 -24.02 4.51 -4.03
C VAL A 232 -22.95 4.76 -5.09
N VAL A 233 -21.78 5.25 -4.67
CA VAL A 233 -20.65 5.57 -5.54
C VAL A 233 -19.35 5.02 -4.95
N VAL A 234 -18.42 4.59 -5.80
CA VAL A 234 -17.05 4.34 -5.38
C VAL A 234 -16.37 5.69 -5.17
N ASP A 235 -16.16 6.06 -3.90
CA ASP A 235 -15.55 7.33 -3.53
C ASP A 235 -14.06 7.39 -3.90
N ALA A 236 -13.44 8.56 -3.72
CA ALA A 236 -12.04 8.78 -4.11
C ALA A 236 -11.05 7.95 -3.28
N GLU A 237 -11.28 7.80 -1.98
CA GLU A 237 -10.43 7.02 -1.07
C GLU A 237 -10.47 5.54 -1.48
N SER A 238 -11.66 5.00 -1.71
CA SER A 238 -11.88 3.62 -2.16
C SER A 238 -11.28 3.36 -3.54
N ARG A 239 -11.40 4.32 -4.46
CA ARG A 239 -10.79 4.23 -5.80
C ARG A 239 -9.26 4.25 -5.72
N GLU A 240 -8.68 5.10 -4.88
CA GLU A 240 -7.24 5.14 -4.69
C GLU A 240 -6.73 3.83 -4.08
N ALA A 241 -7.41 3.30 -3.08
CA ALA A 241 -7.05 2.04 -2.44
C ALA A 241 -7.09 0.84 -3.40
N ILE A 242 -8.16 0.71 -4.21
CA ILE A 242 -8.23 -0.42 -5.17
C ILE A 242 -7.21 -0.28 -6.30
N ASN A 243 -6.94 0.93 -6.77
CA ASN A 243 -5.91 1.16 -7.78
C ASN A 243 -4.52 0.95 -7.20
N ALA A 244 -4.28 1.24 -5.92
CA ALA A 244 -3.03 0.84 -5.29
C ALA A 244 -2.81 -0.68 -5.33
N LEU A 245 -3.87 -1.50 -5.22
CA LEU A 245 -3.78 -2.96 -5.32
C LEU A 245 -3.63 -3.48 -6.75
N TYR A 246 -4.39 -2.95 -7.70
CA TYR A 246 -4.58 -3.56 -9.02
C TYR A 246 -4.32 -2.62 -10.20
N GLY A 247 -3.97 -1.36 -9.94
CA GLY A 247 -3.86 -0.30 -10.95
C GLY A 247 -2.58 -0.32 -11.77
N TRP A 248 -1.58 -1.14 -11.41
CA TRP A 248 -0.38 -1.31 -12.22
C TRP A 248 -0.75 -1.77 -13.63
N GLN A 249 -0.38 -0.97 -14.62
CA GLN A 249 -0.59 -1.31 -16.03
C GLN A 249 0.29 -2.51 -16.44
N ALA A 250 -0.06 -3.14 -17.55
CA ALA A 250 0.76 -4.20 -18.13
C ALA A 250 2.18 -3.68 -18.38
N GLN A 251 3.19 -4.49 -18.02
CA GLN A 251 4.58 -4.12 -18.22
C GLN A 251 4.90 -3.87 -19.69
N GLN A 252 5.79 -2.91 -19.93
CA GLN A 252 6.26 -2.55 -21.26
C GLN A 252 7.77 -2.73 -21.33
N ARG A 253 8.26 -3.44 -22.34
CA ARG A 253 9.70 -3.64 -22.60
C ARG A 253 10.26 -2.47 -23.42
N LEU A 254 11.38 -1.90 -22.99
CA LEU A 254 12.16 -0.95 -23.77
C LEU A 254 13.14 -1.73 -24.66
N GLY A 255 12.77 -1.92 -25.92
CA GLY A 255 13.47 -2.84 -26.82
C GLY A 255 14.86 -2.42 -27.31
N ASP A 256 15.24 -1.16 -27.09
CA ASP A 256 16.47 -0.52 -27.60
C ASP A 256 17.56 -0.35 -26.53
N ARG A 257 17.32 -0.77 -25.29
CA ARG A 257 18.22 -0.53 -24.15
C ARG A 257 18.20 -1.66 -23.13
N GLY A 258 19.30 -1.77 -22.38
CA GLY A 258 19.46 -2.76 -21.33
C GLY A 258 20.42 -2.30 -20.24
N THR A 259 20.45 -3.04 -19.15
CA THR A 259 21.27 -2.75 -17.96
C THR A 259 21.72 -4.04 -17.28
N SER A 260 22.91 -3.98 -16.68
CA SER A 260 23.43 -5.03 -15.79
C SER A 260 23.01 -4.85 -14.33
N HIS A 261 22.36 -3.74 -14.00
CA HIS A 261 21.93 -3.40 -12.64
C HIS A 261 20.50 -2.81 -12.69
N ARG A 262 20.04 -2.05 -11.68
CA ARG A 262 18.70 -1.44 -11.71
C ARG A 262 18.66 -0.12 -12.48
N ALA A 263 17.57 0.21 -13.17
CA ALA A 263 17.34 1.60 -13.60
C ALA A 263 17.02 2.47 -12.38
N MET A 264 17.16 3.80 -12.48
CA MET A 264 16.73 4.77 -11.47
C MET A 264 15.90 5.89 -12.12
N LEU A 265 14.93 6.43 -11.37
CA LEU A 265 13.97 7.41 -11.86
C LEU A 265 14.00 8.70 -11.04
N ALA A 266 13.78 9.85 -11.69
CA ALA A 266 13.53 11.14 -11.04
C ALA A 266 12.67 12.05 -11.93
N THR A 267 11.94 12.98 -11.32
CA THR A 267 11.00 13.86 -12.04
C THR A 267 11.43 15.32 -11.92
N THR A 268 11.82 15.97 -13.01
CA THR A 268 12.02 17.43 -13.01
C THR A 268 10.71 18.16 -13.26
N SER A 269 10.63 19.42 -12.86
CA SER A 269 9.46 20.26 -13.07
C SER A 269 9.84 21.71 -13.38
N SER A 270 8.98 22.41 -14.11
CA SER A 270 9.00 23.87 -14.25
C SER A 270 7.57 24.40 -14.15
N VAL A 271 7.41 25.59 -13.58
CA VAL A 271 6.11 26.24 -13.43
C VAL A 271 6.02 27.44 -14.38
N ASN A 272 4.94 27.48 -15.17
CA ASN A 272 4.52 28.64 -15.92
C ASN A 272 3.22 29.21 -15.30
N PHE A 273 2.76 30.38 -15.75
CA PHE A 273 1.59 31.08 -15.17
C PHE A 273 0.31 30.22 -15.04
N THR A 274 0.13 29.21 -15.90
CA THR A 274 -1.10 28.40 -15.95
C THR A 274 -0.89 26.91 -15.73
N SER A 275 0.36 26.43 -15.68
CA SER A 275 0.63 24.98 -15.63
C SER A 275 2.00 24.65 -15.04
N ARG A 276 2.05 23.47 -14.42
CA ARG A 276 3.29 22.80 -14.04
C ARG A 276 3.61 21.75 -15.10
N LEU A 277 4.77 21.88 -15.72
CA LEU A 277 5.30 20.90 -16.67
C LEU A 277 6.24 19.98 -15.90
N GLU A 278 6.07 18.68 -16.06
CA GLU A 278 6.92 17.67 -15.43
C GLU A 278 7.53 16.76 -16.50
N THR A 279 8.72 16.23 -16.20
CA THR A 279 9.41 15.29 -17.08
C THR A 279 10.04 14.21 -16.22
N LEU A 280 9.70 12.95 -16.50
CA LEU A 280 10.30 11.80 -15.86
C LEU A 280 11.60 11.46 -16.60
N HIS A 281 12.65 11.25 -15.83
CA HIS A 281 13.99 10.87 -16.29
C HIS A 281 14.30 9.48 -15.79
N MET A 282 14.93 8.68 -16.64
CA MET A 282 15.52 7.41 -16.27
C MET A 282 17.03 7.48 -16.47
N VAL A 283 17.79 6.97 -15.51
CA VAL A 283 19.23 6.75 -15.63
C VAL A 283 19.60 5.32 -15.26
N TRP A 284 20.60 4.74 -15.93
CA TRP A 284 21.02 3.37 -15.67
C TRP A 284 22.49 3.15 -16.05
N LYS A 285 23.11 2.12 -15.44
CA LYS A 285 24.37 1.56 -15.90
C LYS A 285 24.13 0.69 -17.14
N GLY A 286 25.06 0.69 -18.09
CA GLY A 286 25.05 -0.20 -19.26
C GLY A 286 24.97 -1.69 -18.91
N VAL A 287 24.92 -2.52 -19.96
CA VAL A 287 24.93 -3.99 -19.82
C VAL A 287 26.28 -4.50 -19.28
N GLU A 288 26.39 -5.81 -19.07
CA GLU A 288 27.63 -6.41 -18.57
C GLU A 288 28.82 -6.03 -19.48
N GLY A 289 29.96 -5.66 -18.87
CA GLY A 289 31.13 -5.14 -19.57
C GLY A 289 31.07 -3.65 -19.94
N ASP A 290 29.90 -3.00 -19.85
CA ASP A 290 29.73 -1.58 -20.11
C ASP A 290 29.56 -0.78 -18.83
N SER A 291 30.61 -0.03 -18.49
CA SER A 291 30.62 0.88 -17.34
C SER A 291 29.98 2.24 -17.62
N GLY A 292 29.42 2.48 -18.82
CA GLY A 292 28.74 3.72 -19.17
C GLY A 292 27.48 3.97 -18.34
N ILE A 293 27.17 5.25 -18.15
CA ILE A 293 25.89 5.72 -17.62
C ILE A 293 25.05 6.24 -18.79
N TYR A 294 23.79 5.84 -18.82
CA TYR A 294 22.84 6.19 -19.87
C TYR A 294 21.63 6.93 -19.27
N HIS A 295 20.97 7.75 -20.07
CA HIS A 295 19.74 8.43 -19.68
C HIS A 295 18.70 8.47 -20.80
N SER A 296 17.43 8.66 -20.42
CA SER A 296 16.28 8.85 -21.31
C SER A 296 15.17 9.60 -20.58
N THR A 297 14.31 10.30 -21.31
CA THR A 297 13.20 11.09 -20.75
C THR A 297 11.85 10.65 -21.29
N LEU A 298 10.79 10.84 -20.50
CA LEU A 298 9.41 10.54 -20.86
C LEU A 298 8.60 11.84 -20.97
N GLY A 299 8.33 12.26 -22.21
CA GLY A 299 7.43 13.38 -22.55
C GLY A 299 6.13 12.92 -23.27
N GLY A 300 5.87 11.61 -23.23
CA GLY A 300 4.78 10.92 -23.93
C GLY A 300 5.23 9.50 -24.30
N ASN A 301 6.33 9.41 -25.04
CA ASN A 301 7.13 8.20 -25.23
C ASN A 301 8.53 8.41 -24.66
N TRP A 302 9.22 7.31 -24.33
CA TRP A 302 10.62 7.37 -23.96
C TRP A 302 11.48 7.85 -25.14
N SER A 303 12.35 8.83 -24.89
CA SER A 303 13.38 9.23 -25.85
C SER A 303 14.31 8.06 -26.17
N PRO A 304 15.09 8.09 -27.27
CA PRO A 304 16.24 7.22 -27.43
C PRO A 304 17.18 7.30 -26.22
N GLN A 305 17.92 6.23 -25.95
CA GLN A 305 18.96 6.26 -24.92
C GLN A 305 20.14 7.15 -25.34
N GLU A 306 20.66 7.92 -24.39
CA GLU A 306 21.83 8.77 -24.58
C GLU A 306 22.89 8.42 -23.53
N ARG A 307 24.16 8.35 -23.95
CA ARG A 307 25.28 8.07 -23.05
C ARG A 307 25.76 9.36 -22.40
N VAL A 308 25.88 9.38 -21.08
CA VAL A 308 26.48 10.50 -20.35
C VAL A 308 27.99 10.51 -20.65
N PRO A 309 28.55 11.63 -21.15
CA PRO A 309 29.94 11.68 -21.59
C PRO A 309 30.91 11.63 -20.40
N ASN A 310 32.07 10.98 -20.60
CA ASN A 310 33.22 10.99 -19.68
C ASN A 310 32.94 10.52 -18.24
N VAL A 311 31.90 9.71 -18.04
CA VAL A 311 31.58 9.08 -16.75
C VAL A 311 31.45 7.56 -16.90
N GLY A 312 31.59 6.87 -15.77
CA GLY A 312 31.25 5.46 -15.67
C GLY A 312 31.09 4.99 -14.22
N CYS A 313 30.39 3.88 -14.03
CA CYS A 313 30.04 3.34 -12.73
C CYS A 313 30.05 1.81 -12.67
N SER A 314 30.23 1.28 -11.45
CA SER A 314 30.12 -0.15 -11.15
C SER A 314 28.68 -0.60 -10.89
N PHE A 315 27.88 0.29 -10.29
CA PHE A 315 26.46 0.09 -10.01
C PHE A 315 25.68 1.27 -10.58
N SER A 316 24.40 1.08 -10.89
CA SER A 316 23.59 2.18 -11.43
C SER A 316 23.61 3.41 -10.52
N PRO A 317 23.66 4.62 -11.11
CA PRO A 317 23.72 5.85 -10.36
C PRO A 317 22.40 6.11 -9.60
N ALA A 318 22.47 6.80 -8.47
CA ALA A 318 21.31 7.45 -7.88
C ALA A 318 21.05 8.80 -8.54
N ILE A 319 19.79 9.21 -8.57
CA ILE A 319 19.36 10.49 -9.13
C ILE A 319 18.26 11.11 -8.26
N THR A 320 18.28 12.44 -8.15
CA THR A 320 17.23 13.22 -7.49
C THR A 320 17.10 14.59 -8.15
N THR A 321 16.08 15.33 -7.78
CA THR A 321 15.89 16.71 -8.21
C THR A 321 16.69 17.69 -7.36
N VAL A 322 17.09 18.81 -7.96
CA VAL A 322 17.68 19.98 -7.29
C VAL A 322 17.03 21.26 -7.79
N PRO A 323 16.88 22.31 -6.96
CA PRO A 323 16.46 23.62 -7.45
C PRO A 323 17.46 24.18 -8.47
N VAL A 324 16.99 24.84 -9.53
CA VAL A 324 17.85 25.59 -10.45
C VAL A 324 18.12 26.99 -9.86
N PRO A 325 19.38 27.35 -9.55
CA PRO A 325 19.70 28.65 -9.00
C PRO A 325 19.24 29.80 -9.90
N GLY A 326 18.59 30.82 -9.33
CA GLY A 326 18.13 32.00 -10.06
C GLY A 326 16.92 31.76 -10.97
N SER A 327 16.33 30.56 -10.97
CA SER A 327 15.16 30.25 -11.79
C SER A 327 13.92 31.04 -11.35
N GLN A 328 13.34 31.80 -12.29
CA GLN A 328 12.06 32.51 -12.09
C GLN A 328 10.83 31.60 -12.18
N THR A 329 10.97 30.41 -12.80
CA THR A 329 9.87 29.45 -13.05
C THR A 329 9.84 28.32 -12.02
N LEU A 330 10.55 28.46 -10.90
CA LEU A 330 10.75 27.38 -9.92
C LEU A 330 11.22 26.05 -10.59
N ALA A 331 12.01 26.15 -11.66
CA ALA A 331 12.53 25.00 -12.38
C ALA A 331 13.44 24.16 -11.46
N THR A 332 13.32 22.84 -11.63
CA THR A 332 14.21 21.87 -11.01
C THR A 332 15.07 21.19 -12.06
N GLY A 333 16.33 20.99 -11.71
CA GLY A 333 17.28 20.17 -12.45
C GLY A 333 17.49 18.83 -11.78
N LEU A 334 18.52 18.12 -12.23
CA LEU A 334 18.90 16.81 -11.73
C LEU A 334 20.27 16.87 -11.04
N LEU A 335 20.39 16.08 -9.98
CA LEU A 335 21.67 15.73 -9.37
C LEU A 335 21.78 14.21 -9.39
N MET A 336 22.92 13.72 -9.89
CA MET A 336 23.22 12.31 -10.04
C MET A 336 24.50 11.97 -9.28
N ALA A 337 24.52 10.82 -8.59
CA ALA A 337 25.71 10.33 -7.88
C ALA A 337 25.92 8.82 -8.06
N TRP A 338 27.17 8.37 -8.07
CA TRP A 338 27.54 6.97 -8.32
C TRP A 338 28.84 6.56 -7.64
N LYS A 339 29.01 5.25 -7.47
CA LYS A 339 30.30 4.63 -7.16
C LYS A 339 31.15 4.55 -8.42
N GLY A 340 32.45 4.84 -8.30
CA GLY A 340 33.45 4.67 -9.35
C GLY A 340 33.50 3.27 -9.98
N VAL A 341 34.27 3.14 -11.05
CA VAL A 341 34.39 1.91 -11.85
C VAL A 341 35.28 0.88 -11.17
N HIS A 342 34.88 -0.40 -11.23
CA HIS A 342 35.61 -1.53 -10.65
C HIS A 342 35.96 -1.27 -9.18
N ASP A 343 37.25 -1.36 -8.83
CA ASP A 343 37.76 -1.21 -7.47
C ASP A 343 37.74 0.23 -6.96
N ASP A 344 37.40 1.22 -7.79
CA ASP A 344 37.24 2.60 -7.34
C ASP A 344 36.00 2.74 -6.46
N GLN A 345 36.20 2.70 -5.15
CA GLN A 345 35.15 2.92 -4.15
C GLN A 345 34.80 4.39 -3.93
N GLY A 346 35.37 5.32 -4.69
CA GLY A 346 35.03 6.74 -4.61
C GLY A 346 33.58 7.02 -5.01
N ILE A 347 33.00 8.06 -4.40
CA ILE A 347 31.68 8.58 -4.76
C ILE A 347 31.86 9.80 -5.67
N TYR A 348 31.21 9.76 -6.81
CA TYR A 348 31.22 10.80 -7.84
C TYR A 348 29.82 11.36 -8.03
N TRP A 349 29.72 12.60 -8.51
CA TRP A 349 28.45 13.24 -8.79
C TRP A 349 28.55 14.26 -9.92
N THR A 350 27.39 14.56 -10.52
CA THR A 350 27.22 15.64 -11.51
C THR A 350 25.81 16.22 -11.41
N ARG A 351 25.56 17.32 -12.13
CA ARG A 351 24.25 17.96 -12.27
C ARG A 351 23.88 18.16 -13.72
N ASN A 352 22.58 18.25 -13.95
CA ASN A 352 22.02 18.79 -15.19
C ASN A 352 20.93 19.80 -14.82
N LEU A 353 21.24 21.08 -15.00
CA LEU A 353 20.34 22.20 -14.66
C LEU A 353 19.55 22.71 -15.89
N GLY A 354 19.43 21.89 -16.93
CA GLY A 354 18.71 22.22 -18.18
C GLY A 354 19.60 22.48 -19.40
N PHE A 355 20.93 22.48 -19.23
CA PHE A 355 21.90 22.75 -20.29
C PHE A 355 22.83 21.57 -20.59
N GLY A 356 22.46 20.36 -20.16
CA GLY A 356 23.27 19.15 -20.25
C GLY A 356 24.00 18.82 -18.95
N TRP A 357 24.69 17.67 -18.95
CA TRP A 357 25.43 17.18 -17.79
C TRP A 357 26.74 17.94 -17.59
N GLU A 358 26.98 18.44 -16.38
CA GLU A 358 28.24 19.04 -15.97
C GLU A 358 29.37 17.99 -15.90
N PRO A 359 30.65 18.40 -15.88
CA PRO A 359 31.76 17.50 -15.57
C PRO A 359 31.58 16.82 -14.21
N GLN A 360 31.95 15.53 -14.13
CA GLN A 360 31.90 14.80 -12.86
C GLN A 360 32.83 15.40 -11.80
N ARG A 361 32.41 15.28 -10.55
CA ARG A 361 33.13 15.74 -9.36
C ARG A 361 33.25 14.56 -8.39
N ARG A 362 34.38 14.45 -7.67
CA ARG A 362 34.59 13.43 -6.64
C ARG A 362 34.34 14.01 -5.26
N ILE A 363 33.62 13.30 -4.40
CA ILE A 363 33.51 13.65 -2.98
C ILE A 363 34.77 13.14 -2.27
N THR A 364 35.49 14.04 -1.59
CA THR A 364 36.76 13.70 -0.93
C THR A 364 36.54 13.01 0.41
N GLY A 365 37.42 12.06 0.76
CA GLY A 365 37.43 11.41 2.07
C GLY A 365 36.28 10.43 2.34
N VAL A 366 35.51 10.05 1.32
CA VAL A 366 34.41 9.09 1.42
C VAL A 366 34.57 7.95 0.41
N GLY A 367 33.92 6.83 0.68
CA GLY A 367 33.82 5.71 -0.26
C GLY A 367 32.66 4.78 0.05
N THR A 368 32.31 3.96 -0.93
CA THR A 368 31.19 3.00 -0.87
C THR A 368 31.48 1.76 -1.69
N SER A 369 30.99 0.61 -1.22
CA SER A 369 30.99 -0.66 -1.97
C SER A 369 29.72 -0.88 -2.81
N ALA A 370 28.71 0.00 -2.73
CA ALA A 370 27.41 -0.16 -3.40
C ALA A 370 26.98 1.14 -4.10
N ALA A 371 25.82 1.17 -4.76
CA ALA A 371 25.29 2.44 -5.26
C ALA A 371 24.92 3.37 -4.08
N PRO A 372 25.17 4.69 -4.17
CA PRO A 372 24.61 5.64 -3.22
C PRO A 372 23.09 5.76 -3.41
N ALA A 373 22.42 6.47 -2.50
CA ALA A 373 21.01 6.84 -2.56
C ALA A 373 20.88 8.35 -2.41
N LEU A 374 19.91 8.94 -3.11
CA LEU A 374 19.66 10.38 -3.08
C LEU A 374 18.18 10.66 -2.85
N ALA A 375 17.89 11.70 -2.07
CA ALA A 375 16.55 12.27 -1.99
C ALA A 375 16.62 13.78 -1.81
N ASN A 376 15.62 14.47 -2.36
CA ASN A 376 15.36 15.88 -2.07
C ASN A 376 14.19 15.96 -1.08
N VAL A 377 14.44 16.57 0.08
CA VAL A 377 13.42 16.79 1.11
C VAL A 377 13.36 18.27 1.39
N ALA A 378 12.24 18.91 1.05
CA ALA A 378 12.04 20.36 1.24
C ALA A 378 13.16 21.24 0.64
N GLY A 379 13.65 20.89 -0.55
CA GLY A 379 14.72 21.61 -1.24
C GLY A 379 16.14 21.24 -0.76
N GLN A 380 16.26 20.37 0.24
CA GLN A 380 17.52 19.94 0.81
C GLN A 380 17.86 18.54 0.32
N VAL A 381 18.92 18.42 -0.48
CA VAL A 381 19.38 17.12 -0.98
C VAL A 381 20.21 16.40 0.07
N ARG A 382 19.95 15.11 0.21
CA ARG A 382 20.64 14.18 1.09
C ARG A 382 21.14 13.00 0.30
N MET A 383 22.32 12.53 0.66
CA MET A 383 22.88 11.29 0.16
C MET A 383 23.13 10.34 1.32
N ALA A 384 22.81 9.06 1.11
CA ALA A 384 23.20 7.98 2.00
C ALA A 384 23.87 6.86 1.20
N TRP A 385 24.80 6.13 1.81
CA TRP A 385 25.52 5.05 1.15
C TRP A 385 25.98 4.00 2.16
N LYS A 386 26.20 2.78 1.67
CA LYS A 386 26.89 1.73 2.42
C LYS A 386 28.39 2.07 2.48
N GLY A 387 29.06 1.72 3.58
CA GLY A 387 30.51 1.81 3.71
C GLY A 387 31.29 1.08 2.61
N VAL A 388 32.61 1.20 2.68
CA VAL A 388 33.54 0.54 1.77
C VAL A 388 33.49 -0.99 1.90
N ASP A 389 34.22 -1.72 1.05
CA ASP A 389 34.32 -3.18 1.12
C ASP A 389 34.72 -3.62 2.54
N GLY A 390 33.97 -4.59 3.09
CA GLY A 390 34.11 -5.03 4.49
C GLY A 390 33.42 -4.14 5.54
N ASP A 391 32.91 -2.97 5.18
CA ASP A 391 32.15 -2.07 6.07
C ASP A 391 30.66 -2.08 5.71
N GLY A 392 29.86 -2.73 6.56
CA GLY A 392 28.40 -2.79 6.43
C GLY A 392 27.68 -1.54 6.92
N GLY A 393 28.38 -0.54 7.48
CA GLY A 393 27.78 0.66 8.06
C GLY A 393 27.05 1.53 7.02
N ILE A 394 26.11 2.34 7.51
CA ILE A 394 25.40 3.32 6.68
C ILE A 394 25.88 4.72 7.02
N TYR A 395 26.30 5.44 5.97
CA TYR A 395 26.83 6.79 6.04
C TYR A 395 25.93 7.75 5.28
N TRP A 396 25.95 9.02 5.66
CA TRP A 396 25.17 10.06 4.98
C TRP A 396 25.86 11.42 4.97
N SER A 397 25.44 12.28 4.05
CA SER A 397 25.89 13.66 3.92
C SER A 397 24.80 14.55 3.31
N SER A 398 24.94 15.86 3.52
CA SER A 398 24.05 16.89 3.02
C SER A 398 24.71 17.69 1.90
N TYR A 399 23.98 17.89 0.81
CA TYR A 399 24.41 18.78 -0.25
C TYR A 399 24.31 20.24 0.22
N ASP A 400 25.32 21.05 -0.06
CA ASP A 400 25.39 22.44 0.40
C ASP A 400 24.54 23.42 -0.43
N GLY A 401 23.89 22.94 -1.48
CA GLY A 401 23.09 23.74 -2.41
C GLY A 401 23.89 24.35 -3.56
N ASN A 402 25.22 24.25 -3.55
CA ASN A 402 26.11 24.84 -4.53
C ASN A 402 27.12 23.85 -5.13
N GLU A 403 28.29 23.62 -4.54
CA GLU A 403 29.36 22.83 -5.19
C GLU A 403 29.94 21.72 -4.33
N GLY A 404 29.31 21.43 -3.19
CA GLY A 404 29.91 20.58 -2.18
C GLY A 404 28.93 19.77 -1.33
N TRP A 405 29.53 19.01 -0.42
CA TRP A 405 28.86 18.11 0.50
C TRP A 405 29.41 18.34 1.89
N SER A 406 28.56 18.23 2.91
CA SER A 406 29.00 18.22 4.29
C SER A 406 29.92 17.01 4.56
N PRO A 407 30.74 17.04 5.63
CA PRO A 407 31.43 15.84 6.09
C PRO A 407 30.45 14.68 6.29
N GLN A 408 30.91 13.46 6.01
CA GLN A 408 30.09 12.26 6.21
C GLN A 408 29.79 12.04 7.70
N ALA A 409 28.61 11.53 7.98
CA ALA A 409 28.21 11.05 9.30
C ALA A 409 27.83 9.57 9.22
N ASN A 410 28.11 8.81 10.27
CA ASN A 410 27.77 7.38 10.40
C ASN A 410 26.52 7.23 11.28
N ILE A 411 25.57 6.41 10.84
CA ILE A 411 24.42 5.99 11.65
C ILE A 411 24.83 4.76 12.46
N ARG A 412 25.12 4.98 13.75
CA ARG A 412 25.71 3.94 14.61
C ARG A 412 24.73 2.78 14.87
N GLY A 413 25.27 1.57 14.91
CA GLY A 413 24.53 0.37 15.33
C GLY A 413 23.61 -0.23 14.28
N ILE A 414 23.67 0.24 13.03
CA ILE A 414 22.93 -0.33 11.89
C ILE A 414 23.90 -0.76 10.79
N GLY A 415 23.43 -1.64 9.90
CA GLY A 415 24.20 -2.05 8.73
C GLY A 415 23.34 -2.63 7.62
N THR A 416 23.94 -2.74 6.43
CA THR A 416 23.31 -3.21 5.19
C THR A 416 24.32 -3.95 4.31
N THR A 417 23.84 -4.91 3.52
CA THR A 417 24.63 -5.51 2.43
C THR A 417 24.49 -4.79 1.11
N ASP A 418 23.50 -3.91 0.96
CA ASP A 418 23.16 -3.27 -0.32
C ASP A 418 22.88 -1.77 -0.13
N SER A 419 22.63 -1.05 -1.23
CA SER A 419 22.30 0.36 -1.24
C SER A 419 21.06 0.67 -0.38
N PRO A 420 21.10 1.74 0.45
CA PRO A 420 19.90 2.25 1.07
C PRO A 420 18.94 2.87 0.02
N ALA A 421 17.73 3.20 0.44
CA ALA A 421 16.76 4.01 -0.29
C ALA A 421 16.38 5.21 0.55
N LEU A 422 16.26 6.39 -0.09
CA LEU A 422 15.87 7.63 0.57
C LEU A 422 14.64 8.23 -0.09
N VAL A 423 13.76 8.84 0.71
CA VAL A 423 12.59 9.59 0.22
C VAL A 423 12.18 10.64 1.25
N GLY A 424 11.66 11.78 0.78
CA GLY A 424 11.02 12.77 1.65
C GLY A 424 9.52 12.53 1.77
N LEU A 425 8.96 12.71 2.96
CA LEU A 425 7.53 12.79 3.18
C LEU A 425 7.26 13.84 4.27
N ASN A 426 6.44 14.85 3.98
CA ASN A 426 6.04 15.88 4.95
C ASN A 426 7.21 16.57 5.67
N GLY A 427 8.33 16.80 4.97
CA GLY A 427 9.53 17.41 5.54
C GLY A 427 10.44 16.46 6.33
N VAL A 428 10.03 15.20 6.51
CA VAL A 428 10.81 14.14 7.15
C VAL A 428 11.54 13.33 6.08
N LEU A 429 12.82 13.05 6.31
CA LEU A 429 13.57 12.11 5.49
C LEU A 429 13.35 10.70 6.03
N HIS A 430 12.94 9.79 5.15
CA HIS A 430 12.84 8.37 5.46
C HIS A 430 13.95 7.62 4.74
N MET A 431 14.53 6.64 5.44
CA MET A 431 15.52 5.72 4.88
C MET A 431 15.05 4.28 5.05
N PHE A 432 15.25 3.49 4.01
CA PHE A 432 14.96 2.05 4.00
C PHE A 432 16.21 1.28 3.56
N TRP A 433 16.46 0.13 4.16
CA TRP A 433 17.62 -0.70 3.80
C TRP A 433 17.36 -2.19 4.05
N LYS A 434 18.14 -3.04 3.40
CA LYS A 434 18.22 -4.48 3.70
C LYS A 434 19.16 -4.69 4.88
N GLY A 435 18.91 -5.70 5.71
CA GLY A 435 19.82 -6.15 6.75
C GLY A 435 21.20 -6.59 6.25
N ILE A 436 22.04 -6.98 7.22
CA ILE A 436 23.40 -7.46 7.00
C ILE A 436 23.43 -8.87 6.36
N GLU A 437 24.62 -9.45 6.20
CA GLU A 437 24.77 -10.79 5.61
C GLU A 437 24.00 -11.83 6.43
N GLY A 438 23.28 -12.72 5.74
CA GLY A 438 22.36 -13.68 6.36
C GLY A 438 21.01 -13.11 6.81
N ASP A 439 20.82 -11.79 6.75
CA ASP A 439 19.58 -11.12 7.12
C ASP A 439 18.89 -10.50 5.90
N ALA A 440 17.81 -11.14 5.46
CA ALA A 440 16.98 -10.66 4.36
C ALA A 440 15.96 -9.60 4.78
N THR A 441 15.86 -9.27 6.07
CA THR A 441 14.86 -8.35 6.60
C THR A 441 15.07 -6.93 6.06
N ALA A 442 13.98 -6.21 5.78
CA ALA A 442 14.05 -4.79 5.48
C ALA A 442 13.82 -3.94 6.74
N TYR A 443 14.53 -2.82 6.82
CA TYR A 443 14.53 -1.89 7.94
C TYR A 443 14.18 -0.48 7.50
N HIS A 444 13.69 0.32 8.44
CA HIS A 444 13.30 1.70 8.26
C HIS A 444 13.79 2.58 9.42
N SER A 445 14.13 3.82 9.11
CA SER A 445 14.27 4.90 10.08
C SER A 445 13.92 6.24 9.43
N SER A 446 13.74 7.26 10.25
CA SER A 446 13.39 8.61 9.84
C SER A 446 14.24 9.67 10.54
N PHE A 447 14.38 10.82 9.88
CA PHE A 447 15.08 11.99 10.38
C PHE A 447 14.25 13.24 10.12
N ASP A 448 13.91 13.99 11.16
CA ASP A 448 13.16 15.24 11.07
C ASP A 448 14.10 16.43 11.26
N PHE A 449 14.43 17.13 10.18
CA PHE A 449 15.38 18.25 10.24
C PHE A 449 14.88 19.44 11.06
N ALA A 450 13.56 19.63 11.16
CA ALA A 450 12.98 20.80 11.79
C ALA A 450 12.81 20.59 13.30
N ASN A 451 12.37 19.39 13.70
CA ASN A 451 11.91 19.16 15.07
C ASN A 451 12.81 18.20 15.87
N ASP A 452 13.48 17.25 15.21
CA ASP A 452 14.26 16.18 15.87
C ASP A 452 15.43 15.73 14.98
N PRO A 453 16.54 16.49 14.97
CA PRO A 453 17.64 16.31 14.03
C PRO A 453 18.56 15.12 14.42
N ILE A 454 17.94 14.01 14.80
CA ILE A 454 18.59 12.74 15.13
C ILE A 454 17.84 11.63 14.40
N TRP A 455 18.57 10.63 13.91
CA TRP A 455 17.94 9.44 13.34
C TRP A 455 17.17 8.70 14.42
N ARG A 456 15.89 8.41 14.15
CA ARG A 456 15.10 7.54 15.03
C ARG A 456 15.70 6.13 15.10
N PRO A 457 15.44 5.37 16.18
CA PRO A 457 15.84 3.97 16.24
C PRO A 457 15.35 3.20 15.01
N GLN A 458 16.17 2.29 14.50
CA GLN A 458 15.75 1.43 13.38
C GLN A 458 14.55 0.58 13.81
N ARG A 459 13.63 0.37 12.87
CA ARG A 459 12.52 -0.59 13.00
C ARG A 459 12.58 -1.58 11.85
N GLN A 460 12.18 -2.82 12.11
CA GLN A 460 11.87 -3.74 11.03
C GLN A 460 10.63 -3.22 10.28
N ILE A 461 10.63 -3.39 8.96
CA ILE A 461 9.46 -3.13 8.15
C ILE A 461 8.53 -4.32 8.30
N GLU A 462 7.52 -4.14 9.13
CA GLU A 462 6.53 -5.15 9.45
C GLU A 462 5.15 -4.70 8.98
N TYR A 463 4.34 -5.69 8.62
CA TYR A 463 2.92 -5.54 8.42
C TYR A 463 2.19 -6.60 9.24
N PHE A 464 0.95 -6.31 9.64
CA PHE A 464 0.18 -7.25 10.45
C PHE A 464 -0.66 -8.15 9.55
N SER A 465 -0.66 -9.45 9.82
CA SER A 465 -1.61 -10.40 9.20
C SER A 465 -2.72 -10.76 10.17
N TYR A 466 -3.98 -10.62 9.73
CA TYR A 466 -5.16 -10.77 10.59
C TYR A 466 -6.04 -11.99 10.26
N GLU A 467 -5.47 -13.06 9.71
CA GLU A 467 -6.24 -14.26 9.33
C GLU A 467 -6.96 -14.95 10.52
N THR A 468 -6.51 -14.76 11.77
CA THR A 468 -7.01 -15.51 12.94
C THR A 468 -7.32 -14.66 14.19
N GLY A 469 -7.70 -13.38 14.05
CA GLY A 469 -8.26 -12.62 15.20
C GLY A 469 -7.23 -12.14 16.24
N GLY A 470 -5.96 -12.07 15.88
CA GLY A 470 -4.90 -11.42 16.65
C GLY A 470 -3.70 -11.19 15.75
N GLY A 471 -3.56 -9.97 15.24
CA GLY A 471 -2.59 -9.63 14.19
C GLY A 471 -1.18 -10.13 14.50
N ILE A 472 -0.63 -10.99 13.63
CA ILE A 472 0.78 -11.40 13.72
C ILE A 472 1.58 -10.40 12.91
N ALA A 473 2.59 -9.76 13.51
CA ALA A 473 3.55 -8.94 12.79
C ALA A 473 4.42 -9.84 11.90
N LEU A 474 4.48 -9.53 10.61
CA LEU A 474 5.30 -10.21 9.61
C LEU A 474 6.28 -9.20 9.03
N ALA A 475 7.57 -9.50 9.13
CA ALA A 475 8.61 -8.71 8.48
C ALA A 475 8.65 -8.98 6.97
N ILE A 476 8.88 -7.94 6.16
CA ILE A 476 9.16 -8.13 4.73
C ILE A 476 10.64 -8.53 4.54
N GLY A 477 10.89 -9.29 3.47
CA GLY A 477 12.22 -9.73 3.08
C GLY A 477 12.61 -9.32 1.66
N THR A 478 13.89 -9.07 1.43
CA THR A 478 14.47 -8.72 0.12
C THR A 478 15.92 -9.23 0.01
N THR A 479 16.34 -9.63 -1.21
CA THR A 479 17.76 -9.88 -1.51
C THR A 479 18.52 -8.65 -1.96
N ASN A 480 17.82 -7.56 -2.30
CA ASN A 480 18.40 -6.37 -2.93
C ASN A 480 17.94 -5.07 -2.29
N ALA A 481 18.57 -3.97 -2.68
CA ALA A 481 18.18 -2.62 -2.35
C ALA A 481 16.71 -2.34 -2.69
N LEU A 482 16.01 -1.68 -1.76
CA LEU A 482 14.65 -1.20 -1.97
C LEU A 482 14.66 0.09 -2.81
N SER A 483 13.48 0.53 -3.25
CA SER A 483 13.26 1.87 -3.82
C SER A 483 11.97 2.47 -3.28
N ALA A 484 11.96 3.79 -3.06
CA ALA A 484 10.84 4.50 -2.48
C ALA A 484 10.57 5.82 -3.21
N THR A 485 9.31 6.22 -3.29
CA THR A 485 8.92 7.57 -3.74
C THR A 485 7.73 8.09 -2.93
N GLN A 486 7.54 9.41 -2.93
CA GLN A 486 6.37 10.02 -2.33
C GLN A 486 5.19 9.92 -3.30
N ARG A 487 4.12 9.26 -2.86
CA ARG A 487 2.85 9.17 -3.58
C ARG A 487 1.76 9.84 -2.74
N GLY A 488 1.36 11.05 -3.13
CA GLY A 488 0.42 11.84 -2.35
C GLY A 488 0.96 12.13 -0.94
N ASN A 489 0.23 11.67 0.07
CA ASN A 489 0.61 11.75 1.49
C ASN A 489 1.23 10.44 2.04
N LYS A 490 1.57 9.49 1.17
CA LYS A 490 2.19 8.20 1.52
C LYS A 490 3.54 8.04 0.83
N ILE A 491 4.30 7.05 1.26
CA ILE A 491 5.47 6.53 0.55
C ILE A 491 5.08 5.23 -0.13
N LEU A 492 5.34 5.12 -1.43
CA LEU A 492 5.31 3.86 -2.15
C LEU A 492 6.70 3.23 -2.08
N LEU A 493 6.80 2.11 -1.36
CA LEU A 493 8.02 1.31 -1.22
C LEU A 493 7.93 0.10 -2.15
N THR A 494 9.01 -0.24 -2.84
CA THR A 494 9.10 -1.40 -3.74
C THR A 494 10.42 -2.15 -3.56
N TRP A 495 10.40 -3.46 -3.79
CA TRP A 495 11.55 -4.33 -3.66
C TRP A 495 11.41 -5.59 -4.51
N LYS A 496 12.54 -6.30 -4.69
CA LYS A 496 12.57 -7.68 -5.20
C LYS A 496 12.38 -8.63 -4.02
N GLY A 497 11.69 -9.74 -4.23
CA GLY A 497 11.55 -10.81 -3.23
C GLY A 497 12.88 -11.38 -2.70
N VAL A 498 12.74 -12.31 -1.76
CA VAL A 498 13.86 -13.04 -1.13
C VAL A 498 14.55 -14.01 -2.12
N GLU A 499 15.51 -14.79 -1.63
CA GLU A 499 16.23 -15.76 -2.48
C GLU A 499 15.26 -16.76 -3.13
N GLY A 500 15.45 -17.00 -4.43
CA GLY A 500 14.54 -17.82 -5.24
C GLY A 500 13.27 -17.08 -5.71
N ASP A 501 12.98 -15.89 -5.18
CA ASP A 501 11.83 -15.08 -5.59
C ASP A 501 12.26 -13.88 -6.44
N GLN A 502 11.94 -13.93 -7.73
CA GLN A 502 12.16 -12.82 -8.67
C GLN A 502 10.95 -11.90 -8.80
N GLN A 503 9.91 -12.06 -7.98
CA GLN A 503 8.74 -11.20 -7.96
C GLN A 503 9.10 -9.78 -7.51
N ILE A 504 8.39 -8.79 -8.07
CA ILE A 504 8.40 -7.42 -7.55
C ILE A 504 7.26 -7.26 -6.55
N TRP A 505 7.60 -6.71 -5.39
CA TRP A 505 6.69 -6.44 -4.30
C TRP A 505 6.62 -4.93 -4.02
N PHE A 506 5.49 -4.47 -3.48
CA PHE A 506 5.31 -3.10 -3.01
C PHE A 506 4.45 -3.01 -1.75
N SER A 507 4.60 -1.91 -1.02
CA SER A 507 3.75 -1.52 0.12
C SER A 507 3.61 -0.01 0.14
N LEU A 508 2.49 0.48 0.68
CA LEU A 508 2.32 1.88 1.03
C LEU A 508 2.69 2.10 2.50
N PHE A 509 3.28 3.25 2.82
CA PHE A 509 3.61 3.68 4.16
C PHE A 509 3.03 5.08 4.41
N ASP A 510 2.21 5.24 5.43
CA ASP A 510 1.51 6.51 5.71
C ASP A 510 2.28 7.46 6.65
N GLY A 511 3.50 7.07 7.04
CA GLY A 511 4.29 7.77 8.07
C GLY A 511 4.33 7.02 9.41
N ASN A 512 3.41 6.08 9.63
CA ASN A 512 3.33 5.28 10.85
C ASN A 512 3.32 3.76 10.55
N GLU A 513 2.46 3.30 9.64
CA GLU A 513 2.21 1.88 9.36
C GLU A 513 2.33 1.55 7.87
N PHE A 514 2.64 0.28 7.59
CA PHE A 514 2.70 -0.27 6.24
C PHE A 514 1.41 -1.03 5.91
N SER A 515 0.88 -0.85 4.69
CA SER A 515 -0.36 -1.50 4.22
C SER A 515 -0.23 -3.01 3.96
N GLY A 516 0.98 -3.56 4.07
CA GLY A 516 1.31 -4.95 3.73
C GLY A 516 1.97 -5.10 2.37
N GLN A 517 2.51 -6.29 2.10
CA GLN A 517 3.25 -6.54 0.85
C GLN A 517 2.34 -7.05 -0.26
N THR A 518 2.44 -6.42 -1.43
CA THR A 518 1.66 -6.74 -2.62
C THR A 518 2.57 -7.11 -3.78
N ALA A 519 2.33 -8.26 -4.40
CA ALA A 519 3.03 -8.67 -5.62
C ALA A 519 2.53 -7.86 -6.83
N VAL A 520 3.42 -7.28 -7.64
CA VAL A 520 3.07 -6.68 -8.94
C VAL A 520 2.76 -7.79 -9.94
N ALA A 521 1.54 -7.87 -10.46
CA ALA A 521 1.11 -9.04 -11.23
C ALA A 521 1.90 -9.19 -12.56
N GLY A 522 2.37 -10.41 -12.85
CA GLY A 522 2.93 -10.77 -14.16
C GLY A 522 4.31 -10.18 -14.49
N VAL A 523 5.06 -9.73 -13.49
CA VAL A 523 6.40 -9.15 -13.67
C VAL A 523 7.42 -9.87 -12.79
N GLY A 524 8.69 -9.81 -13.20
CA GLY A 524 9.80 -10.28 -12.39
C GLY A 524 11.08 -9.50 -12.68
N THR A 525 12.01 -9.52 -11.72
CA THR A 525 13.27 -8.79 -11.75
C THR A 525 14.39 -9.57 -11.07
N SER A 526 15.60 -9.45 -11.61
CA SER A 526 16.83 -9.99 -11.03
C SER A 526 17.47 -9.05 -9.99
N VAL A 527 17.09 -7.77 -9.97
CA VAL A 527 17.61 -6.74 -9.05
C VAL A 527 16.49 -5.83 -8.55
N GLY A 528 16.71 -5.06 -7.48
CA GLY A 528 15.68 -4.17 -6.95
C GLY A 528 15.13 -3.18 -8.00
N PRO A 529 13.81 -2.93 -8.07
CA PRO A 529 13.21 -1.98 -9.00
C PRO A 529 13.55 -0.53 -8.61
N ALA A 530 13.18 0.43 -9.46
CA ALA A 530 13.14 1.84 -9.13
C ALA A 530 11.77 2.44 -9.38
N VAL A 531 11.42 3.46 -8.59
CA VAL A 531 10.12 4.12 -8.66
C VAL A 531 10.26 5.64 -8.55
N ALA A 532 9.38 6.37 -9.22
CA ALA A 532 9.20 7.80 -9.04
C ALA A 532 7.76 8.23 -9.34
N ASP A 533 7.28 9.26 -8.66
CA ASP A 533 5.99 9.88 -8.96
C ASP A 533 6.12 11.07 -9.93
N MET A 534 5.17 11.18 -10.85
CA MET A 534 5.00 12.30 -11.77
C MET A 534 3.51 12.50 -12.07
N GLY A 535 2.99 13.71 -11.88
CA GLY A 535 1.60 14.05 -12.20
C GLY A 535 0.55 13.23 -11.43
N GLY A 536 0.87 12.78 -10.20
CA GLY A 536 -0.01 11.93 -9.39
C GLY A 536 -0.02 10.44 -9.79
N ARG A 537 0.84 10.04 -10.73
CA ARG A 537 1.02 8.65 -11.17
C ARG A 537 2.39 8.16 -10.73
N SER A 538 2.47 6.92 -10.28
CA SER A 538 3.76 6.32 -9.90
C SER A 538 4.28 5.49 -11.06
N PHE A 539 5.51 5.75 -11.46
CA PHE A 539 6.20 5.00 -12.51
C PHE A 539 7.20 4.06 -11.87
N MET A 540 7.28 2.83 -12.37
CA MET A 540 8.26 1.85 -11.94
C MET A 540 9.05 1.37 -13.14
N ALA A 541 10.36 1.21 -12.98
CA ALA A 541 11.25 0.62 -13.96
C ALA A 541 12.12 -0.46 -13.30
N TRP A 542 12.39 -1.54 -14.03
CA TRP A 542 13.18 -2.67 -13.52
C TRP A 542 13.95 -3.37 -14.64
N LYS A 543 14.98 -4.11 -14.26
CA LYS A 543 15.67 -5.05 -15.14
C LYS A 543 14.86 -6.34 -15.21
N GLY A 544 14.88 -7.03 -16.33
CA GLY A 544 14.29 -8.36 -16.44
C GLY A 544 14.83 -9.38 -15.41
N VAL A 545 14.27 -10.58 -15.46
CA VAL A 545 14.68 -11.72 -14.63
C VAL A 545 16.14 -12.14 -14.91
N ASP A 546 16.66 -13.12 -14.19
CA ASP A 546 18.04 -13.61 -14.39
C ASP A 546 18.29 -13.99 -15.86
N GLY A 547 19.43 -13.53 -16.40
CA GLY A 547 19.77 -13.67 -17.82
C GLY A 547 19.10 -12.65 -18.76
N ASP A 548 18.13 -11.87 -18.29
CA ASP A 548 17.47 -10.83 -19.08
C ASP A 548 17.95 -9.43 -18.68
N SER A 549 18.73 -8.80 -19.56
CA SER A 549 19.27 -7.45 -19.36
C SER A 549 18.34 -6.33 -19.85
N ASN A 550 17.14 -6.64 -20.35
CA ASN A 550 16.21 -5.61 -20.82
C ASN A 550 15.67 -4.76 -19.68
N ILE A 551 15.33 -3.50 -19.99
CA ILE A 551 14.60 -2.63 -19.06
C ILE A 551 13.11 -2.70 -19.36
N TYR A 552 12.32 -2.90 -18.32
CA TYR A 552 10.87 -2.88 -18.33
C TYR A 552 10.37 -1.71 -17.51
N TRP A 553 9.15 -1.26 -17.79
CA TRP A 553 8.48 -0.25 -16.98
C TRP A 553 6.97 -0.46 -16.94
N SER A 554 6.34 0.12 -15.93
CA SER A 554 4.89 0.22 -15.77
C SER A 554 4.53 1.49 -15.01
N VAL A 555 3.25 1.79 -14.95
CA VAL A 555 2.67 2.95 -14.30
C VAL A 555 1.45 2.54 -13.49
N LEU A 556 1.30 3.18 -12.33
CA LEU A 556 0.21 3.04 -11.35
C LEU A 556 -0.67 4.29 -11.36
#